data_AF-A0A4Q3UL91-F1
#
_entry.id   AF-A0A4Q3UL91-F1
#
_cell.length_a   1.000
_cell.length_b   1.000
_cell.length_c   1.000
_cell.angle_alpha   90.00
_cell.angle_beta   90.00
_cell.angle_gamma   90.00
#
_symmetry.space_group_name_H-M   'P 1'
#
loop_
_entity.id
_entity.type
_entity.pdbx_description
1 polymer ?
#
loop_
_entity_poly.entity_id
_entity_poly.type
_entity_poly.pdbx_seq_one_letter_code
_entity_poly.pdbx_strand_id
1 'polypeptide(L)' 'MIHCSGCGKPIDKLPSWLAGTKVDFVCNNCPNRTAKSIAFVQLEDTKTSARADDDEHIDEEEIGDDLDEA' A
#
# COMPACT_ATOMS: atom_id res chain seq x y z
N MET A 1 -7.64 -15.11 -6.63
CA MET A 1 -7.25 -15.16 -8.06
C MET A 1 -7.53 -13.81 -8.68
N ILE A 2 -6.56 -13.22 -9.37
CA ILE A 2 -6.71 -11.89 -9.99
C ILE A 2 -7.34 -12.07 -11.37
N HIS A 3 -8.31 -11.21 -11.72
CA HIS A 3 -8.99 -11.23 -13.01
C HIS A 3 -8.61 -9.99 -13.83
N CYS A 4 -8.58 -10.13 -15.14
CA CYS A 4 -8.35 -9.01 -16.05
C CYS A 4 -9.54 -8.04 -16.04
N SER A 5 -9.33 -6.77 -15.67
CA SER A 5 -10.37 -5.73 -15.66
C SER A 5 -11.04 -5.53 -17.03
N GLY A 6 -10.31 -5.80 -18.14
CA GLY A 6 -10.84 -5.63 -19.50
C GLY A 6 -11.67 -6.80 -20.07
N CYS A 7 -11.34 -8.06 -19.77
CA CYS A 7 -12.01 -9.23 -20.35
C CYS A 7 -12.52 -10.26 -19.33
N GLY A 8 -12.31 -10.04 -18.03
CA GLY A 8 -12.76 -10.90 -16.95
C GLY A 8 -12.04 -12.25 -16.82
N LYS A 9 -11.11 -12.59 -17.73
CA LYS A 9 -10.36 -13.85 -17.66
C LYS A 9 -9.40 -13.86 -16.46
N PRO A 10 -9.21 -15.01 -15.79
CA PRO A 10 -8.25 -15.14 -14.70
C PRO A 10 -6.81 -14.96 -15.22
N ILE A 11 -5.95 -14.40 -14.36
CA ILE A 11 -4.52 -14.20 -14.65
C ILE A 11 -3.71 -15.06 -13.69
N ASP A 12 -3.28 -16.24 -14.15
CA ASP A 12 -2.59 -17.24 -13.31
C ASP A 12 -1.17 -16.85 -12.89
N LYS A 13 -0.49 -16.02 -13.69
CA LYS A 13 0.94 -15.71 -13.50
C LYS A 13 1.21 -14.52 -12.57
N LEU A 14 0.19 -14.03 -11.87
CA LEU A 14 0.38 -12.90 -10.95
C LEU A 14 0.76 -13.39 -9.54
N PRO A 15 1.85 -12.85 -8.96
CA PRO A 15 2.22 -13.11 -7.58
C PRO A 15 1.12 -12.74 -6.58
N SER A 16 1.04 -13.48 -5.47
CA SER A 16 0.08 -13.23 -4.39
C SER A 16 0.27 -11.88 -3.70
N TRP A 17 1.50 -11.34 -3.67
CA TRP A 17 1.79 -10.03 -3.07
C TRP A 17 1.11 -8.85 -3.79
N LEU A 18 0.71 -9.03 -5.04
CA LEU A 18 -0.05 -8.02 -5.81
C LEU A 18 -1.55 -8.02 -5.51
N ALA A 19 -2.07 -9.02 -4.79
CA ALA A 19 -3.49 -9.13 -4.52
C ALA A 19 -4.03 -7.99 -3.63
N GLY A 20 -3.18 -7.35 -2.81
CA GLY A 20 -3.54 -6.22 -1.94
C GLY A 20 -3.36 -4.84 -2.59
N THR A 21 -2.83 -4.78 -3.81
CA THR A 21 -2.53 -3.51 -4.48
C THR A 21 -3.79 -2.96 -5.16
N LYS A 22 -4.12 -1.68 -4.91
CA LYS A 22 -5.23 -0.98 -5.57
C LYS A 22 -4.88 -0.58 -7.00
N VAL A 23 -4.72 -1.55 -7.90
CA VAL A 23 -4.43 -1.33 -9.33
C VAL A 23 -5.29 -2.21 -10.23
N ASP A 24 -5.62 -1.70 -11.42
CA ASP A 24 -6.29 -2.47 -12.47
C ASP A 24 -5.30 -3.42 -13.16
N PHE A 25 -5.67 -4.70 -13.28
CA PHE A 25 -4.87 -5.69 -14.02
C PHE A 25 -5.45 -5.92 -15.41
N VAL A 26 -4.62 -5.83 -16.46
CA VAL A 26 -5.04 -6.08 -17.85
C VAL A 26 -4.15 -7.15 -18.48
N CYS A 27 -4.73 -8.23 -18.98
CA CYS A 27 -3.97 -9.31 -19.62
C CYS A 27 -3.43 -8.89 -21.00
N ASN A 28 -2.37 -9.55 -21.48
CA ASN A 28 -1.78 -9.23 -22.77
C ASN A 28 -2.67 -9.54 -23.97
N ASN A 29 -3.63 -10.46 -23.82
CA ASN A 29 -4.53 -10.89 -24.90
C ASN A 29 -5.85 -10.11 -24.92
N CYS A 30 -5.94 -9.03 -24.16
CA CYS A 30 -7.17 -8.24 -24.06
C CYS A 30 -7.36 -7.40 -25.34
N PRO A 31 -8.47 -7.52 -26.09
CA PRO A 31 -8.65 -6.84 -27.37
C PRO A 31 -8.70 -5.30 -27.26
N ASN A 32 -9.12 -4.79 -26.09
CA ASN A 32 -9.14 -3.36 -25.76
C ASN A 32 -8.06 -3.03 -24.72
N ARG A 33 -6.79 -3.32 -25.03
CA ARG A 33 -5.68 -3.05 -24.11
C ARG A 33 -5.37 -1.55 -24.07
N THR A 34 -6.12 -0.81 -23.26
CA THR A 34 -5.78 0.59 -22.94
C THR A 34 -4.79 0.58 -21.78
N ALA A 35 -3.49 0.69 -22.07
CA ALA A 35 -2.47 0.81 -21.04
C ALA A 35 -2.64 2.15 -20.31
N LYS A 36 -3.07 2.12 -19.05
CA LYS A 36 -3.04 3.30 -18.18
C LYS A 36 -1.62 3.42 -17.60
N SER A 37 -1.04 4.62 -17.66
CA SER A 37 0.27 4.88 -17.06
C SER A 37 0.22 4.70 -15.54
N ILE A 38 1.28 4.16 -14.96
CA ILE A 38 1.46 4.02 -13.51
C ILE A 38 1.48 5.36 -12.77
N ALA A 39 1.60 6.49 -13.49
CA ALA A 39 1.49 7.83 -12.91
C ALA A 39 0.06 8.17 -12.43
N PHE A 40 -0.95 7.40 -12.84
CA PHE A 40 -2.35 7.62 -12.47
C PHE A 40 -2.78 6.61 -11.40
N VAL A 41 -2.15 6.66 -10.23
CA VAL A 41 -2.63 5.92 -9.05
C VAL A 41 -3.69 6.78 -8.35
N GLN A 42 -4.92 6.30 -8.30
CA GLN A 42 -5.93 6.85 -7.40
C GLN A 42 -5.68 6.26 -6.01
N LEU A 43 -4.79 6.89 -5.24
CA LEU A 43 -4.69 6.61 -3.81
C LEU A 43 -5.93 7.21 -3.15
N GLU A 44 -6.94 6.39 -2.92
CA GLU A 44 -8.01 6.79 -2.00
C GLU A 44 -7.40 6.91 -0.61
N ASP A 45 -7.40 8.12 -0.05
CA ASP A 45 -7.06 8.41 1.33
C ASP A 45 -7.95 7.57 2.24
N THR A 46 -7.42 6.44 2.71
CA THR A 46 -7.97 5.79 3.90
C THR A 46 -7.70 6.73 5.06
N LYS A 47 -8.64 7.66 5.31
CA LYS A 47 -8.77 8.34 6.59
C LYS A 47 -8.92 7.23 7.63
N THR A 48 -7.82 6.86 8.29
CA THR A 48 -7.87 6.23 9.59
C THR A 48 -8.66 7.19 10.47
N SER A 49 -9.91 6.84 10.77
CA SER A 49 -10.66 7.48 11.84
C SER A 49 -9.95 7.10 13.12
N ALA A 50 -8.93 7.88 13.49
CA ALA A 50 -8.41 7.91 14.84
C ALA A 50 -9.56 8.42 15.70
N ARG A 51 -10.30 7.48 16.31
CA ARG A 51 -11.00 7.79 17.54
C ARG A 51 -9.89 8.06 18.56
N ALA A 52 -9.70 9.34 18.87
CA ALA A 52 -8.96 9.75 20.05
C ALA A 52 -9.73 9.20 21.25
N ASP A 53 -9.18 8.16 21.87
CA ASP A 53 -9.46 7.82 23.26
C ASP A 53 -8.17 8.11 24.02
N ASP A 54 -8.35 9.00 24.98
CA ASP A 54 -7.42 9.63 25.90
C ASP A 54 -7.05 8.62 27.00
N ASP A 55 -5.76 8.29 27.18
CA ASP A 55 -5.18 8.09 28.53
C ASP A 55 -3.65 7.81 28.55
N GLU A 56 -2.98 8.52 29.46
CA GLU A 56 -1.75 8.21 30.22
C GLU A 56 -0.34 8.33 29.57
N HIS A 57 0.19 9.55 29.70
CA HIS A 57 1.48 9.91 30.34
C HIS A 57 2.53 8.81 30.55
N ILE A 58 3.67 8.92 29.87
CA ILE A 58 4.95 8.36 30.33
C ILE A 58 6.02 9.44 30.17
N ASP A 59 6.56 9.83 31.32
CA ASP A 59 7.61 10.81 31.58
C ASP A 59 8.88 10.66 30.73
N GLU A 60 9.50 11.81 30.52
CA GLU A 60 10.84 12.02 30.01
C GLU A 60 11.89 11.35 30.92
N GLU A 61 12.74 10.46 30.37
CA GLU A 61 14.04 10.16 30.98
C GLU A 61 15.16 10.73 30.09
N GLU A 62 15.76 11.83 30.56
CA GLU A 62 17.08 12.31 30.14
C GLU A 62 18.12 11.21 30.36
N ILE A 63 18.61 10.59 29.28
CA ILE A 63 19.85 9.81 29.33
C ILE A 63 21.00 10.77 29.04
N GLY A 64 21.55 11.33 30.10
CA GLY A 64 22.90 11.86 30.11
C GLY A 64 23.89 10.70 30.09
N ASP A 65 24.77 10.66 29.08
CA ASP A 65 25.96 9.82 29.11
C ASP A 65 27.17 10.71 28.78
N ASP A 66 27.75 11.22 29.87
CA ASP A 66 29.11 11.73 29.92
C ASP A 66 30.05 10.52 29.76
N LEU A 67 30.71 10.42 28.60
CA LEU A 67 31.87 9.54 28.42
C LEU A 67 33.01 10.36 27.82
N ASP A 68 33.82 10.85 28.76
CA ASP A 68 35.18 11.35 28.63
C ASP A 68 36.15 10.30 28.03
N GLU A 69 37.32 10.79 27.59
CA GLU A 69 38.51 10.09 27.04
C GLU A 69 38.43 9.49 25.61
N ALA A 70 39.35 9.76 24.68
CA ALA A 70 40.79 10.08 24.80
C ALA A 70 41.34 10.94 23.64
#